data_AF-A0A8S3AAA8-F1
#
_entry.id   AF-A0A8S3AAA8-F1
#
_cell.length_a   1.000
_cell.length_b   1.000
_cell.length_c   1.000
_cell.angle_alpha   90.00
_cell.angle_beta   90.00
_cell.angle_gamma   90.00
#
_symmetry.space_group_name_H-M   'P 1'
#
loop_
_entity.id
_entity.type
_entity.pdbx_description
1 polymer ?
#
loop_
_entity_poly.entity_id
_entity_poly.type
_entity_poly.pdbx_seq_one_letter_code
_entity_poly.pdbx_strand_id
1 'polypeptide(L)'
;RILKSRTGLFDLSHYNDIHLICGVVKDFLRSLSESLLTDALWKSFASAVDEEFDSIKHQKFDSLIHQLPKPNRDTLAFIIL
;
A
#
# COMPACT_ATOMS: atom_id res chain seq x y z
N ARG A 1 11.61 10.55 -8.97
CA ARG A 1 10.17 10.89 -8.82
C ARG A 1 9.49 10.65 -10.17
N ILE A 2 9.04 9.43 -10.39
CA ILE A 2 8.77 8.83 -11.73
C ILE A 2 7.44 9.30 -12.34
N LEU A 3 6.55 9.86 -11.52
CA LEU A 3 5.27 10.43 -11.95
C LEU A 3 5.29 11.94 -11.82
N LYS A 4 5.85 12.65 -12.81
CA LYS A 4 5.61 14.08 -13.00
C LYS A 4 4.70 14.27 -14.21
N SER A 5 3.39 14.10 -14.04
CA SER A 5 2.41 14.61 -15.01
C SER A 5 2.10 16.07 -14.68
N ARG A 6 2.02 16.92 -15.71
CA ARG A 6 1.53 18.31 -15.57
C ARG A 6 0.00 18.38 -15.43
N THR A 7 -0.71 17.30 -15.75
CA THR A 7 -2.18 17.24 -15.83
C THR A 7 -2.81 16.16 -14.94
N GLY A 8 -2.01 15.36 -14.24
CA GLY A 8 -2.48 14.34 -13.28
C GLY A 8 -2.99 13.03 -13.89
N LEU A 9 -3.33 12.99 -15.18
CA LEU A 9 -3.78 11.78 -15.88
C LEU A 9 -2.73 11.29 -16.87
N PHE A 10 -2.37 10.01 -16.76
CA PHE A 10 -1.59 9.29 -17.74
C PHE A 10 -2.51 8.27 -18.40
N ASP A 11 -2.61 8.33 -19.73
CA ASP A 11 -3.29 7.29 -20.47
C ASP A 11 -2.37 6.07 -20.55
N LEU A 12 -2.73 5.02 -19.80
CA LEU A 12 -2.00 3.76 -19.77
C LEU A 12 -2.49 2.76 -20.84
N SER A 13 -3.56 3.08 -21.57
CA SER A 13 -4.18 2.17 -22.55
C SER A 13 -3.25 1.80 -23.72
N HIS A 14 -2.24 2.63 -23.98
CA HIS A 14 -1.25 2.41 -25.02
C HIS A 14 -0.09 1.49 -24.60
N TYR A 15 0.02 1.13 -23.33
CA TYR A 15 1.07 0.24 -22.83
C TYR A 15 0.54 -1.19 -22.73
N ASN A 16 0.90 -2.04 -23.70
CA ASN A 16 0.49 -3.45 -23.72
C ASN A 16 1.30 -4.33 -22.76
N ASP A 17 2.37 -3.81 -22.16
CA ASP A 17 3.19 -4.55 -21.19
C ASP A 17 2.64 -4.36 -19.77
N ILE A 18 1.95 -5.39 -19.27
CA ILE A 18 1.41 -5.41 -17.91
C ILE A 18 2.50 -5.34 -16.83
N HIS A 19 3.69 -5.89 -17.09
CA HIS A 19 4.79 -5.86 -16.12
C HIS A 19 5.34 -4.45 -15.95
N LEU A 20 5.35 -3.66 -17.03
CA LEU A 20 5.69 -2.24 -16.96
C LEU A 20 4.69 -1.49 -16.06
N ILE A 21 3.39 -1.69 -16.27
CA ILE A 21 2.34 -1.03 -15.48
C ILE A 21 2.46 -1.42 -13.99
N CYS A 22 2.58 -2.72 -13.69
CA CYS A 22 2.81 -3.18 -12.32
C CYS A 22 4.11 -2.61 -11.73
N GLY A 23 5.16 -2.50 -12.54
CA GLY A 23 6.43 -1.87 -12.16
C GLY A 23 6.22 -0.43 -11.69
N VAL A 24 5.53 0.37 -12.50
CA VAL A 24 5.23 1.79 -12.20
C VAL A 24 4.42 1.93 -10.91
N VAL A 25 3.41 1.09 -10.69
CA VAL A 25 2.61 1.11 -9.45
C VAL A 25 3.49 0.80 -8.23
N LYS A 26 4.34 -0.24 -8.32
CA LYS A 26 5.27 -0.59 -7.24
C LYS A 26 6.29 0.52 -6.99
N ASP A 27 6.79 1.15 -8.04
CA ASP A 27 7.73 2.27 -7.95
C ASP A 27 7.09 3.51 -7.32
N PHE A 28 5.83 3.81 -7.65
CA PHE A 28 5.07 4.88 -7.02
C PHE A 28 4.95 4.67 -5.50
N LEU A 29 4.50 3.49 -5.07
CA LEU A 29 4.34 3.17 -3.65
C LEU A 29 5.67 3.22 -2.89
N ARG A 30 6.77 2.78 -3.51
CA ARG A 30 8.13 2.88 -2.93
C ARG A 30 8.69 4.30 -2.91
N SER A 31 8.10 5.23 -3.66
CA SER A 31 8.54 6.63 -3.75
C SER A 31 7.82 7.59 -2.81
N LEU A 32 6.85 7.10 -2.05
CA LEU A 32 6.17 7.88 -1.01
C LEU A 32 7.19 8.33 0.05
N SER A 33 6.94 9.49 0.68
CA SER A 33 7.82 10.00 1.74
C SER A 33 7.87 9.10 2.96
N GLU A 34 6.82 8.30 3.15
CA GLU A 34 6.68 7.28 4.19
C GLU A 34 6.01 6.05 3.55
N SER A 35 6.27 4.86 4.08
CA SER A 35 5.65 3.63 3.59
C SER A 35 4.11 3.67 3.70
N LEU A 36 3.41 2.90 2.84
CA LEU A 36 1.94 2.85 2.85
C LEU A 36 1.38 2.41 4.22
N LEU A 37 2.10 1.55 4.94
CA LEU A 37 1.72 1.07 6.27
C LEU A 37 2.17 1.99 7.40
N THR A 38 2.79 3.13 7.09
CA THR A 38 3.46 4.04 8.03
C THR A 38 4.65 3.39 8.75
N ASP A 39 5.74 4.15 8.89
CA ASP A 39 6.96 3.65 9.53
C ASP A 39 6.73 3.44 11.03
N ALA A 40 5.81 4.22 11.62
CA ALA A 40 5.38 4.09 13.02
C ALA A 40 4.67 2.76 13.32
N LEU A 41 3.83 2.27 12.40
CA LEU A 41 3.07 1.03 12.58
C LEU A 41 3.77 -0.19 11.98
N TRP A 42 4.81 -0.01 11.15
CA TRP A 42 5.51 -1.09 10.46
C TRP A 42 5.92 -2.25 11.39
N LYS A 43 6.54 -1.93 12.54
CA LYS A 43 6.95 -2.96 13.52
C LYS A 43 5.75 -3.73 14.08
N SER A 44 4.63 -3.06 14.32
CA SER A 44 3.41 -3.69 14.82
C SER A 44 2.79 -4.61 13.78
N PHE A 45 2.79 -4.21 12.50
CA PHE A 45 2.38 -5.07 11.40
C PHE A 45 3.28 -6.30 11.27
N ALA A 46 4.60 -6.12 11.32
CA ALA A 46 5.55 -7.23 11.25
C ALA A 46 5.32 -8.26 12.36
N SER A 47 5.21 -7.80 13.61
CA SER A 47 4.95 -8.69 14.76
C SER A 47 3.56 -9.35 14.75
N ALA A 48 2.57 -8.76 14.07
CA ALA A 48 1.23 -9.35 13.96
C ALA A 48 1.22 -10.61 13.08
N VAL A 49 2.17 -10.73 12.14
CA VAL A 49 2.29 -11.92 11.26
C VAL A 49 2.68 -13.16 12.06
N ASP A 50 3.49 -12.99 13.11
CA ASP A 50 4.02 -14.07 13.94
C ASP A 50 3.01 -14.60 14.97
N GLU A 51 1.78 -14.07 14.99
CA GLU A 51 0.73 -14.55 15.90
C GLU A 51 0.29 -15.99 15.54
N GLU A 52 0.19 -16.86 16.55
CA GLU A 52 -0.13 -18.27 16.36
C GLU A 52 -1.62 -18.47 16.10
N PHE A 53 -2.48 -17.72 16.80
CA PHE A 53 -3.93 -17.85 16.68
C PHE A 53 -4.49 -16.91 15.62
N ASP A 54 -5.10 -17.46 14.58
CA ASP A 54 -5.65 -16.66 13.48
C ASP A 54 -6.73 -15.67 13.94
N SER A 55 -7.54 -16.00 14.95
CA SER A 55 -8.52 -15.05 15.51
C SER A 55 -7.85 -13.80 16.10
N ILE A 56 -6.76 -13.97 16.84
CA ILE A 56 -5.98 -12.88 17.43
C ILE A 56 -5.24 -12.11 16.32
N LYS A 57 -4.70 -12.83 15.34
CA LYS A 57 -4.04 -12.25 14.16
C LYS A 57 -4.99 -11.32 13.40
N HIS A 58 -6.19 -11.79 13.08
CA HIS A 58 -7.22 -10.98 12.42
C HIS A 58 -7.60 -9.73 13.24
N GLN A 59 -7.81 -9.88 14.55
CA GLN A 59 -8.11 -8.75 15.42
C GLN A 59 -6.97 -7.72 15.45
N LYS A 60 -5.71 -8.17 15.50
CA LYS A 60 -4.53 -7.30 15.45
C LYS A 60 -4.45 -6.54 14.13
N PHE A 61 -4.59 -7.22 12.99
CA PHE A 61 -4.58 -6.57 11.69
C PHE A 61 -5.72 -5.57 11.55
N ASP A 62 -6.94 -5.91 11.97
CA ASP A 62 -8.08 -5.00 11.92
C ASP A 62 -7.81 -3.72 12.73
N SER A 63 -7.31 -3.87 13.97
CA SER A 63 -6.94 -2.72 14.81
C SER A 63 -5.85 -1.85 14.17
N LEU A 64 -4.82 -2.47 13.57
CA LEU A 64 -3.72 -1.74 12.93
C LEU A 64 -4.18 -1.01 11.66
N ILE A 65 -5.04 -1.63 10.85
CA ILE A 65 -5.61 -1.01 9.65
C ILE A 65 -6.47 0.21 10.03
N HIS A 66 -7.22 0.14 11.12
CA HIS A 66 -8.01 1.26 11.62
C HIS A 66 -7.15 2.43 12.12
N GLN A 67 -5.92 2.18 12.59
CA GLN A 67 -4.98 3.21 13.03
C GLN A 67 -4.26 3.94 11.88
N LEU A 68 -4.29 3.38 10.66
CA LEU A 68 -3.71 4.04 9.49
C LEU A 68 -4.42 5.37 9.20
N PRO A 69 -3.68 6.40 8.73
CA PRO A 69 -4.29 7.57 8.14
C PRO A 69 -5.29 7.18 7.05
N LYS A 70 -6.41 7.89 6.97
CA LYS A 70 -7.47 7.58 6.00
C LYS A 70 -6.97 7.37 4.56
N PRO A 71 -6.08 8.24 4.00
CA PRO A 71 -5.57 8.04 2.64
C PRO A 71 -4.80 6.73 2.46
N ASN A 72 -4.00 6.33 3.47
CA ASN A 72 -3.23 5.10 3.46
C ASN A 72 -4.14 3.87 3.53
N ARG A 73 -5.13 3.90 4.44
CA ARG A 73 -6.10 2.81 4.59
C ARG A 73 -6.93 2.62 3.31
N ASP A 74 -7.44 3.70 2.74
CA ASP A 74 -8.29 3.66 1.55
C ASP A 74 -7.47 3.16 0.34
N THR A 75 -6.20 3.58 0.21
CA THR A 75 -5.27 3.09 -0.83
C THR A 75 -4.92 1.62 -0.64
N LEU A 76 -4.66 1.19 0.61
CA LEU A 76 -4.37 -0.21 0.93
C LEU A 76 -5.56 -1.12 0.58
N ALA A 77 -6.78 -0.71 0.91
CA ALA A 77 -7.99 -1.41 0.54
C ALA A 77 -8.12 -1.56 -0.98
N PHE A 78 -7.85 -0.49 -1.73
CA PHE A 78 -7.87 -0.54 -3.20
C PHE A 78 -6.84 -1.50 -3.82
N ILE A 79 -5.70 -1.72 -3.17
CA ILE A 79 -4.63 -2.61 -3.69
C ILE A 79 -4.90 -4.08 -3.35
N ILE A 80 -5.55 -4.36 -2.22
CA ILE A 80 -5.78 -5.73 -1.72
C ILE A 80 -7.09 -6.34 -2.23
N LEU A 81 -8.12 -5.53 -2.48
CA LEU A 81 -9.42 -5.97 -3.05
C LEU A 81 -9.31 -6.30 -4.53
#